data_AF-A0A965WES6-F1
#
_entry.id   AF-A0A965WES6-F1
#
_cell.length_a   1.000
_cell.length_b   1.000
_cell.length_c   1.000
_cell.angle_alpha   90.00
_cell.angle_beta   90.00
_cell.angle_gamma   90.00
#
_symmetry.space_group_name_H-M   'P 1'
#
loop_
_entity.id
_entity.type
_entity.pdbx_description
1 polymer ?
#
loop_
_entity_poly.entity_id
_entity_poly.type
_entity_poly.pdbx_seq_one_letter_code
_entity_poly.pdbx_strand_id
1 'polypeptide(L)'
;MRIEDTDPARHAAIEYPMEVSAPVFAPIKVLEEKDKAVNIARQNAQLEYDRIMEQAAVLVKQAKALQARLDATEMVHAAKFSFNPIHGKVYHLYIDQKNQSNILIHNGPNDWSCGIPHNWTYSYAVKKLGDSTWAIVEEA
;
A
#
# COMPACT_ATOMS: atom_id res chain seq x y z
N MET A 1 -42.42 49.43 24.06
CA MET A 1 -43.59 48.54 24.05
C MET A 1 -43.45 47.61 25.24
N ARG A 2 -44.23 47.84 26.30
CA ARG A 2 -44.20 47.01 27.52
C ARG A 2 -45.00 45.76 27.19
N ILE A 3 -44.36 44.59 27.25
CA ILE A 3 -45.02 43.32 26.99
C ILE A 3 -45.91 43.07 28.21
N GLU A 4 -47.22 43.25 28.04
CA GLU A 4 -48.21 42.83 29.02
C GLU A 4 -48.41 41.32 28.90
N ASP A 5 -48.65 40.66 30.03
CA ASP A 5 -48.59 39.20 30.20
C ASP A 5 -49.79 38.45 29.55
N THR A 6 -50.52 39.10 28.66
CA THR A 6 -51.83 38.63 28.12
C THR A 6 -51.87 38.61 26.59
N ASP A 7 -50.73 38.39 25.92
CA ASP A 7 -50.69 38.18 24.47
C ASP A 7 -50.91 36.70 24.09
N PRO A 8 -52.06 36.32 23.52
CA PRO A 8 -52.41 34.94 23.16
C PRO A 8 -51.65 34.41 21.93
N ALA A 9 -50.84 35.22 21.25
CA ALA A 9 -50.00 34.76 20.14
C ALA A 9 -48.58 34.36 20.57
N ARG A 10 -48.19 34.62 21.83
CA ARG A 10 -46.86 34.31 22.36
C ARG A 10 -46.55 32.80 22.33
N HIS A 11 -47.56 31.95 22.48
CA HIS A 11 -47.42 30.49 22.59
C HIS A 11 -46.83 29.82 21.34
N ALA A 12 -47.07 30.38 20.15
CA ALA A 12 -46.59 29.82 18.89
C ALA A 12 -45.10 30.14 18.61
N ALA A 13 -44.50 31.03 19.41
CA ALA A 13 -43.15 31.56 19.18
C ALA A 13 -42.10 31.08 20.19
N ILE A 14 -42.43 30.17 21.12
CA ILE A 14 -41.50 29.69 22.15
C ILE A 14 -40.94 28.33 21.75
N GLU A 15 -39.61 28.18 21.77
CA GLU A 15 -38.88 26.93 21.44
C GLU A 15 -39.18 25.79 22.43
N TYR A 16 -39.65 26.10 23.64
CA TYR A 16 -39.93 25.14 24.71
C TYR A 16 -41.34 25.35 25.29
N PRO A 17 -42.07 24.26 25.60
CA PRO A 17 -43.40 24.33 26.20
C PRO A 17 -43.35 24.84 27.64
N MET A 18 -44.17 25.84 27.96
CA MET A 18 -44.24 26.49 29.28
C MET A 18 -45.61 26.31 29.98
N GLU A 19 -46.52 25.53 29.40
CA GLU A 19 -47.87 25.32 29.91
C GLU A 19 -48.12 23.91 30.42
N VAL A 20 -49.09 23.77 31.32
CA VAL A 20 -49.47 22.51 31.99
C VAL A 20 -50.09 21.49 31.03
N SER A 21 -50.64 21.90 29.89
CA SER A 21 -51.23 21.04 28.86
C SER A 21 -50.29 20.67 27.72
N ALA A 22 -49.02 21.11 27.77
CA ALA A 22 -48.07 20.81 26.73
C ALA A 22 -47.52 19.37 26.83
N PRO A 23 -47.04 18.76 25.73
CA PRO A 23 -46.47 17.42 25.76
C PRO A 23 -45.30 17.33 26.75
N VAL A 24 -45.35 16.34 27.65
CA VAL A 24 -44.26 16.07 28.59
C VAL A 24 -43.03 15.62 27.80
N PHE A 25 -41.95 16.40 27.85
CA PHE A 25 -40.65 15.98 27.33
C PHE A 25 -39.82 15.43 28.50
N ALA A 26 -39.38 14.17 28.40
CA ALA A 26 -38.45 13.62 29.38
C ALA A 26 -37.07 14.27 29.19
N PRO A 27 -36.36 14.63 30.28
CA PRO A 27 -35.00 15.11 30.14
C PRO A 27 -34.15 14.03 29.48
N ILE A 28 -33.50 14.40 28.37
CA ILE A 28 -32.55 13.51 27.69
C ILE A 28 -31.43 13.21 28.68
N LYS A 29 -31.06 11.94 28.80
CA LYS A 29 -29.93 11.53 29.64
C LYS A 29 -28.62 11.84 28.94
N VAL A 30 -28.23 13.12 28.97
CA VAL A 30 -27.05 13.67 28.30
C VAL A 30 -25.76 12.90 28.62
N LEU A 31 -25.62 12.38 29.85
CA LEU A 31 -24.46 11.56 30.23
C LEU A 31 -24.39 10.25 29.45
N GLU A 32 -25.51 9.53 29.35
CA GLU A 32 -25.57 8.26 28.60
C GLU A 32 -25.28 8.47 27.11
N GLU A 33 -25.73 9.59 26.53
CA GLU A 33 -25.44 9.93 25.13
C GLU A 33 -23.98 10.32 24.91
N LYS A 34 -23.38 11.06 25.85
CA LYS A 34 -21.95 11.39 25.81
C LYS A 34 -21.09 10.12 25.89
N ASP A 35 -21.43 9.19 26.77
CA ASP A 35 -20.71 7.92 26.90
C ASP A 35 -20.83 7.06 25.63
N LYS A 36 -22.03 7.00 25.02
CA LYS A 36 -22.24 6.35 23.72
C LYS A 36 -21.40 7.00 22.63
N ALA A 37 -21.40 8.33 22.55
CA ALA A 37 -20.62 9.07 21.56
C ALA A 37 -19.11 8.81 21.70
N VAL A 38 -18.59 8.79 22.93
CA VAL A 38 -17.18 8.46 23.19
C VAL A 38 -16.84 7.02 22.79
N ASN A 39 -17.73 6.06 23.08
CA ASN A 39 -17.53 4.68 22.69
C ASN A 39 -17.53 4.49 21.17
N ILE A 40 -18.46 5.13 20.46
CA ILE A 40 -18.49 5.15 19.00
C ILE A 40 -17.22 5.79 18.43
N ALA A 41 -16.78 6.92 19.00
CA ALA A 41 -15.55 7.59 18.58
C ALA A 41 -14.32 6.69 18.77
N ARG A 42 -14.24 5.95 19.88
CA ARG A 42 -13.16 4.97 20.13
C ARG A 42 -13.19 3.82 19.12
N GLN A 43 -14.37 3.28 18.82
CA GLN A 43 -14.53 2.22 17.82
C GLN A 43 -14.10 2.70 16.43
N ASN A 44 -14.53 3.89 16.02
CA ASN A 44 -14.12 4.49 14.75
C ASN A 44 -12.60 4.73 14.70
N ALA A 45 -12.02 5.25 15.78
CA ALA A 45 -10.58 5.46 15.86
C ALA A 45 -9.78 4.15 15.71
N GLN A 46 -10.26 3.04 16.29
CA GLN A 46 -9.63 1.73 16.12
C GLN A 46 -9.72 1.27 14.66
N LEU A 47 -10.87 1.40 14.01
CA LEU A 47 -11.04 1.01 12.60
C LEU A 47 -10.12 1.82 11.67
N GLU A 48 -9.99 3.14 11.89
CA GLU A 48 -9.08 3.97 11.10
C GLU A 48 -7.61 3.60 11.36
N TYR A 49 -7.25 3.30 12.61
CA TYR A 49 -5.91 2.83 12.94
C TYR A 49 -5.57 1.53 12.21
N ASP A 50 -6.49 0.56 12.18
CA ASP A 50 -6.29 -0.71 11.51
C ASP A 50 -6.09 -0.51 9.99
N ARG A 51 -6.86 0.39 9.36
CA ARG A 51 -6.67 0.75 7.93
C ARG A 51 -5.31 1.38 7.66
N ILE A 52 -4.83 2.27 8.54
CA ILE A 52 -3.50 2.87 8.41
C ILE A 52 -2.43 1.78 8.49
N MET A 53 -2.59 0.80 9.39
CA MET A 53 -1.65 -0.31 9.51
C MET A 53 -1.65 -1.22 8.29
N GLU A 54 -2.81 -1.49 7.69
CA GLU A 54 -2.90 -2.22 6.41
C GLU A 54 -2.16 -1.48 5.30
N GLN A 55 -2.36 -0.16 5.19
CA GLN A 55 -1.64 0.67 4.21
C GLN A 55 -0.13 0.66 4.47
N ALA A 56 0.31 0.76 5.73
CA ALA A 56 1.71 0.68 6.09
C ALA A 56 2.33 -0.68 5.69
N ALA A 57 1.60 -1.79 5.89
CA ALA A 57 2.06 -3.11 5.46
C ALA A 57 2.24 -3.18 3.93
N VAL A 58 1.34 -2.56 3.16
CA VAL A 58 1.49 -2.46 1.69
C VAL A 58 2.73 -1.64 1.33
N LEU A 59 2.97 -0.49 1.98
CA LEU A 59 4.16 0.33 1.75
C LEU A 59 5.45 -0.43 2.03
N VAL A 60 5.50 -1.21 3.12
CA VAL A 60 6.66 -2.06 3.44
C VAL A 60 6.89 -3.09 2.34
N LYS A 61 5.83 -3.73 1.83
CA LYS A 61 5.94 -4.68 0.72
C LYS A 61 6.45 -4.00 -0.56
N GLN A 62 5.95 -2.79 -0.86
CA GLN A 62 6.42 -2.00 -2.01
C GLN A 62 7.88 -1.60 -1.87
N ALA A 63 8.32 -1.16 -0.70
CA ALA A 63 9.72 -0.80 -0.44
C ALA A 63 10.66 -2.01 -0.62
N LYS A 64 10.28 -3.19 -0.12
CA LYS A 64 11.04 -4.43 -0.34
C LYS A 64 11.13 -4.80 -1.82
N ALA A 65 10.03 -4.68 -2.55
CA ALA A 65 10.01 -4.95 -3.99
C ALA A 65 10.89 -3.96 -4.76
N LEU A 66 10.93 -2.69 -4.35
CA LEU A 66 11.81 -1.68 -4.93
C LEU A 66 13.28 -1.99 -4.66
N GLN A 67 13.63 -2.38 -3.43
CA GLN A 67 14.99 -2.78 -3.07
C GLN A 67 15.46 -3.96 -3.92
N ALA A 68 14.65 -5.02 -4.06
CA ALA A 68 14.99 -6.16 -4.90
C ALA A 68 15.24 -5.78 -6.38
N ARG A 69 14.50 -4.79 -6.91
CA ARG A 69 14.72 -4.26 -8.27
C ARG A 69 16.01 -3.44 -8.39
N LEU A 70 16.34 -2.67 -7.35
CA LEU A 70 17.58 -1.92 -7.30
C LEU A 70 18.77 -2.88 -7.29
N ASP A 71 18.75 -3.86 -6.40
CA ASP A 71 19.78 -4.89 -6.29
C ASP A 71 19.96 -5.62 -7.63
N ALA A 72 18.87 -6.04 -8.27
CA ALA A 72 18.92 -6.68 -9.60
C ALA A 72 19.53 -5.77 -10.66
N THR A 73 19.21 -4.48 -10.63
CA THR A 73 19.73 -3.50 -11.59
C THR A 73 21.22 -3.27 -11.38
N GLU A 74 21.69 -3.17 -10.13
CA GLU A 74 23.11 -3.07 -9.80
C GLU A 74 23.89 -4.31 -10.26
N MET A 75 23.34 -5.51 -10.04
CA MET A 75 23.96 -6.76 -10.45
C MET A 75 24.07 -6.88 -11.98
N VAL A 76 23.04 -6.45 -12.73
CA VAL A 76 23.09 -6.42 -14.20
C VAL A 76 24.00 -5.30 -14.70
N HIS A 77 24.04 -4.15 -14.02
CA HIS A 77 24.96 -3.06 -14.37
C HIS A 77 26.43 -3.48 -14.22
N ALA A 78 26.76 -4.29 -13.22
CA ALA A 78 28.09 -4.86 -13.05
C ALA A 78 28.42 -5.97 -14.08
N ALA A 79 27.42 -6.50 -14.79
CA ALA A 79 27.60 -7.60 -15.72
C ALA A 79 28.14 -7.13 -17.08
N LYS A 80 28.99 -7.96 -17.69
CA LYS A 80 29.48 -7.74 -19.05
C LYS A 80 28.47 -8.30 -20.05
N PHE A 81 28.09 -7.48 -21.02
CA PHE A 81 27.28 -7.88 -22.17
C PHE A 81 27.59 -7.01 -23.38
N SER A 82 27.39 -7.57 -24.59
CA SER A 82 27.75 -6.93 -25.87
C SER A 82 26.55 -6.66 -26.77
N PHE A 83 25.33 -6.74 -26.23
CA PHE A 83 24.08 -6.51 -26.97
C PHE A 83 23.24 -5.41 -26.31
N ASN A 84 22.23 -4.91 -27.01
CA ASN A 84 21.25 -3.97 -26.45
C ASN A 84 20.04 -4.73 -25.87
N PRO A 85 19.81 -4.73 -24.54
CA PRO A 85 18.69 -5.45 -23.96
C PRO A 85 17.35 -4.79 -24.29
N ILE A 86 16.38 -5.60 -24.73
CA ILE A 86 15.03 -5.17 -25.09
C ILE A 86 14.10 -5.33 -23.89
N HIS A 87 13.25 -4.33 -23.66
CA HIS A 87 12.23 -4.34 -22.61
C HIS A 87 11.29 -5.55 -22.76
N GLY A 88 10.89 -6.15 -21.64
CA GLY A 88 9.97 -7.28 -21.59
C GLY A 88 10.59 -8.65 -21.86
N LYS A 89 11.85 -8.73 -22.31
CA LYS A 89 12.56 -9.99 -22.51
C LYS A 89 13.26 -10.46 -21.23
N VAL A 90 13.34 -11.78 -21.10
CA VAL A 90 14.10 -12.46 -20.06
C VAL A 90 15.51 -12.72 -20.58
N TYR A 91 16.47 -12.52 -19.68
CA TYR A 91 17.89 -12.74 -19.86
C TYR A 91 18.39 -13.53 -18.65
N HIS A 92 19.53 -14.18 -18.79
CA HIS A 92 20.08 -15.07 -17.79
C HIS A 92 21.47 -14.57 -17.38
N LEU A 93 21.70 -14.52 -16.07
CA LEU A 93 22.97 -14.13 -15.49
C LEU A 93 23.81 -15.37 -15.18
N TYR A 94 25.06 -15.35 -15.64
CA TYR A 94 26.06 -16.37 -15.36
C TYR A 94 27.27 -15.72 -14.71
N ILE A 95 27.93 -16.47 -13.83
CA ILE A 95 29.21 -16.09 -13.24
C ILE A 95 30.31 -16.85 -14.00
N ASP A 96 31.24 -16.09 -14.59
CA ASP A 96 32.47 -16.67 -15.11
C ASP A 96 33.45 -16.89 -13.96
N GLN A 97 33.67 -18.14 -13.59
CA GLN A 97 34.57 -18.52 -12.50
C GLN A 97 36.02 -18.11 -12.77
N LYS A 98 36.44 -18.01 -14.04
CA LYS A 98 37.83 -17.68 -14.39
C LYS A 98 38.12 -16.20 -14.20
N ASN A 99 37.19 -15.35 -14.62
CA ASN A 99 37.35 -13.89 -14.59
C ASN A 99 36.62 -13.23 -13.41
N GLN A 100 35.92 -14.01 -12.59
CA GLN A 100 35.07 -13.56 -11.48
C GLN A 100 34.14 -12.40 -11.90
N SER A 101 33.57 -12.50 -13.10
CA SER A 101 32.71 -11.46 -13.66
C SER A 101 31.35 -12.02 -14.01
N ASN A 102 30.31 -11.22 -13.75
CA ASN A 102 28.96 -11.54 -14.16
C ASN A 102 28.82 -11.31 -15.66
N ILE A 103 28.11 -12.21 -16.34
CA ILE A 103 27.83 -12.16 -17.77
C ILE A 103 26.33 -12.27 -17.95
N LEU A 104 25.75 -11.34 -18.71
CA LEU A 104 24.34 -11.38 -19.07
C LEU A 104 24.21 -11.95 -20.49
N ILE A 105 23.37 -12.97 -20.67
CA ILE A 105 23.08 -13.60 -21.97
C ILE A 105 21.58 -13.86 -22.15
N HIS A 106 21.15 -14.25 -23.36
CA HIS A 106 19.75 -14.60 -23.62
C HIS A 106 19.42 -16.07 -23.35
N ASN A 107 20.38 -16.98 -23.44
CA ASN A 107 20.15 -18.41 -23.33
C ASN A 107 20.05 -18.86 -21.87
N GLY A 108 18.94 -19.54 -21.53
CA GLY A 108 18.77 -20.19 -20.24
C GLY A 108 19.61 -21.47 -20.12
N PRO A 109 19.73 -22.06 -18.92
CA PRO A 109 20.51 -23.27 -18.70
C PRO A 109 20.02 -24.47 -19.53
N ASN A 110 18.73 -24.48 -19.90
CA ASN A 110 18.11 -25.55 -20.71
C ASN A 110 18.20 -25.31 -22.23
N ASP A 111 18.60 -24.11 -22.67
CA ASP A 111 18.65 -23.76 -24.11
C ASP A 111 20.00 -24.11 -24.77
N TRP A 112 20.90 -24.76 -24.03
CA TRP A 112 22.23 -25.11 -24.51
C TRP A 112 22.22 -26.47 -25.23
N SER A 113 22.43 -26.46 -26.54
CA SER A 113 22.55 -27.69 -27.34
C SER A 113 23.84 -28.47 -27.10
N CYS A 114 24.93 -27.80 -26.69
CA CYS A 114 26.21 -28.43 -26.38
C CYS A 114 26.59 -28.37 -24.88
N GLY A 115 25.62 -28.06 -24.01
CA GLY A 115 25.84 -27.82 -22.58
C GLY A 115 26.47 -26.45 -22.27
N ILE A 116 26.38 -26.05 -21.00
CA ILE A 116 26.93 -24.79 -20.50
C ILE A 116 28.47 -24.89 -20.47
N PRO A 117 29.22 -23.83 -20.83
CA PRO A 117 30.67 -23.83 -20.69
C PRO A 117 31.11 -24.15 -19.25
N HIS A 118 32.11 -25.02 -19.10
CA HIS A 118 32.56 -25.53 -17.78
C HIS A 118 32.91 -24.45 -16.76
N ASN A 119 33.34 -23.27 -17.21
CA ASN A 119 33.74 -22.17 -16.33
C ASN A 119 32.57 -21.28 -15.91
N TRP A 120 31.36 -21.53 -16.42
CA TRP A 120 30.20 -20.67 -16.19
C TRP A 120 29.23 -21.33 -15.23
N THR A 121 28.87 -20.61 -14.18
CA THR A 121 27.86 -21.05 -13.20
C THR A 121 26.62 -20.21 -13.37
N TYR A 122 25.47 -20.87 -13.58
CA TYR A 122 24.18 -20.19 -13.64
C TYR A 122 23.85 -19.55 -12.29
N SER A 123 23.36 -18.31 -12.31
CA SER A 123 22.90 -17.60 -11.10
C SER A 123 21.39 -17.51 -11.06
N TYR A 124 20.78 -16.68 -11.91
CA TYR A 124 19.34 -16.46 -11.95
C TYR A 124 18.91 -15.80 -13.26
N ALA A 125 17.62 -15.90 -13.56
CA ALA A 125 16.99 -15.21 -14.67
C ALA A 125 16.56 -13.79 -14.27
N VAL A 126 16.70 -12.84 -15.18
CA VAL A 126 16.37 -11.44 -14.98
C VAL A 126 15.59 -10.92 -16.17
N LYS A 127 14.50 -10.21 -15.92
CA LYS A 127 13.67 -9.57 -16.93
C LYS A 127 13.90 -8.06 -16.93
N LYS A 128 14.10 -7.49 -18.12
CA LYS A 128 14.14 -6.04 -18.27
C LYS A 128 12.72 -5.49 -18.25
N LEU A 129 12.43 -4.58 -17.32
CA LEU A 129 11.13 -3.96 -17.17
C LEU A 129 11.01 -2.69 -18.06
N GLY A 130 9.81 -2.12 -18.15
CA GLY A 130 9.53 -0.97 -19.04
C GLY A 130 10.15 0.36 -18.59
N ASP A 131 10.49 0.48 -17.32
CA ASP A 131 11.16 1.62 -16.70
C ASP A 131 12.71 1.49 -16.73
N SER A 132 13.24 0.62 -17.60
CA SER A 132 14.67 0.26 -17.68
C SER A 132 15.26 -0.39 -16.42
N THR A 133 14.44 -0.71 -15.42
CA THR A 133 14.88 -1.51 -14.26
C THR A 133 14.89 -3.00 -14.58
N TRP A 134 15.50 -3.77 -13.69
CA TRP A 134 15.58 -5.21 -13.81
C TRP A 134 14.83 -5.89 -12.66
N ALA A 135 14.19 -7.01 -12.96
CA ALA A 135 13.51 -7.83 -11.97
C ALA A 135 13.97 -9.28 -12.08
N ILE A 136 14.33 -9.89 -10.95
CA ILE A 136 14.67 -11.32 -10.90
C ILE A 136 13.40 -12.11 -11.18
N VAL A 137 13.50 -13.08 -12.09
CA VAL A 137 12.43 -14.04 -12.37
C VAL A 137 12.83 -15.33 -11.67
N GLU A 138 12.11 -15.65 -10.60
CA GLU A 138 12.11 -17.01 -10.06
C GLU A 138 11.37 -17.89 -11.07
N GLU A 139 12.11 -18.58 -11.94
CA GLU A 139 11.52 -19.66 -12.73
C GLU A 139 11.03 -20.74 -11.76
N ALA A 140 9.75 -21.10 -11.88
CA ALA A 140 9.08 -22.16 -11.12
C ALA A 140 9.34 -23.54 -11.70
#